data_AF-A0A4Y1ZAU2-F1
#
_entry.id   AF-A0A4Y1ZAU2-F1
#
_cell.length_a   1.000
_cell.length_b   1.000
_cell.length_c   1.000
_cell.angle_alpha   90.00
_cell.angle_beta   90.00
_cell.angle_gamma   90.00
#
_symmetry.space_group_name_H-M   'P 1'
#
loop_
_entity.id
_entity.type
_entity.pdbx_description
1 polymer ?
#
loop_
_entity_poly.entity_id
_entity_poly.type
_entity_poly.pdbx_seq_one_letter_code
_entity_poly.pdbx_strand_id
1 'polypeptide(L)'
;MVMSWFGKMKVSEPLLSGALILCLLFAYYADLLGVAGIIGAFIAGAAIAQTQYSKTIEHKIEPVAYGVFVPIFFVSIGLNVSFSGLNEQIWFIVAISLLAVFQNWPALALVLI
;
A
#
# COMPACT_ATOMS: atom_id res chain seq x y z
N MET A 1 -9.08 39.18 13.33
CA MET A 1 -9.76 38.32 12.34
C MET A 1 -8.90 37.12 11.87
N VAL A 2 -7.89 36.69 12.65
CA VAL A 2 -6.96 35.58 12.32
C VAL A 2 -6.98 34.45 13.38
N MET A 3 -7.61 34.66 14.54
CA MET A 3 -7.55 33.73 15.68
C MET A 3 -8.73 32.75 15.80
N SER A 4 -9.74 32.78 14.93
CA SER A 4 -10.86 31.81 14.98
C SER A 4 -10.63 30.53 14.17
N TRP A 5 -9.52 30.43 13.43
CA TRP A 5 -9.24 29.28 12.55
C TRP A 5 -8.66 28.07 13.30
N PHE A 6 -7.97 28.28 14.42
CA PHE A 6 -7.28 27.22 15.18
C PHE A 6 -8.10 26.65 16.36
N GLY A 7 -9.24 27.25 16.72
CA GLY A 7 -10.04 26.85 17.89
C GLY A 7 -10.86 25.57 17.73
N LYS A 8 -10.81 24.91 16.55
CA LYS A 8 -11.56 23.68 16.25
C LYS A 8 -10.70 22.62 15.58
N MET A 9 -9.46 22.43 16.02
CA MET A 9 -8.82 21.13 15.85
C MET A 9 -9.52 20.10 16.75
N LYS A 10 -10.79 19.80 16.45
CA LYS A 10 -11.34 18.47 16.68
C LYS A 10 -10.59 17.61 15.69
N VAL A 11 -9.43 17.09 16.08
CA VAL A 11 -8.86 15.96 15.35
C VAL A 11 -9.93 14.89 15.50
N SER A 12 -10.72 14.68 14.45
CA SER A 12 -11.87 13.78 14.50
C SER A 12 -11.43 12.40 14.95
N GLU A 13 -10.18 12.03 14.61
CA GLU A 13 -9.50 10.80 15.01
C GLU A 13 -7.97 11.02 15.14
N PRO A 14 -7.45 11.43 16.32
CA PRO A 14 -6.02 11.72 16.49
C PRO A 14 -5.13 10.50 16.25
N LEU A 15 -5.64 9.30 16.55
CA LEU A 15 -4.95 8.05 16.31
C LEU A 15 -4.72 7.79 14.81
N LEU A 16 -5.73 8.04 13.97
CA LEU A 16 -5.63 7.82 12.53
C LEU A 16 -4.64 8.81 11.89
N SER A 17 -4.73 10.08 12.28
CA SER A 17 -3.82 11.11 11.79
C SER A 17 -2.37 10.80 12.20
N GLY A 18 -2.14 10.42 13.46
CA GLY A 18 -0.82 10.00 13.93
C GLY A 18 -0.27 8.78 13.18
N ALA A 19 -1.12 7.78 12.92
CA ALA A 19 -0.75 6.60 12.15
C ALA A 19 -0.35 6.93 10.70
N LEU A 20 -1.12 7.81 10.02
CA LEU A 20 -0.81 8.28 8.68
C LEU A 20 0.50 9.08 8.66
N ILE A 21 0.70 10.02 9.59
CA ILE A 21 1.94 10.79 9.68
C ILE A 21 3.14 9.85 9.85
N LEU A 22 3.03 8.87 10.75
CA LEU A 22 4.09 7.88 10.96
C LEU A 22 4.37 7.05 9.70
N CYS A 23 3.32 6.61 9.01
CA CYS A 23 3.42 5.87 7.77
C CYS A 23 4.14 6.67 6.67
N LEU A 24 3.74 7.93 6.45
CA LEU A 24 4.39 8.82 5.48
C LEU A 24 5.85 9.14 5.86
N LEU A 25 6.13 9.34 7.15
CA LEU A 25 7.50 9.57 7.62
C LEU A 25 8.41 8.38 7.32
N PHE A 26 7.97 7.16 7.62
CA PHE A 26 8.76 5.96 7.31
C PHE A 26 8.89 5.72 5.81
N ALA A 27 7.85 5.99 5.02
CA ALA A 27 7.93 5.92 3.56
C ALA A 27 8.96 6.92 3.01
N TYR A 28 8.98 8.15 3.54
CA TYR A 28 9.96 9.17 3.19
C TYR A 28 11.40 8.77 3.56
N TYR A 29 11.61 8.21 4.76
CA TYR A 29 12.92 7.70 5.15
C TYR A 29 13.36 6.49 4.33
N ALA A 30 12.43 5.59 3.94
CA ALA A 30 12.77 4.47 3.07
C ALA A 30 13.27 4.92 1.71
N ASP A 31 12.62 5.94 1.12
CA ASP A 31 13.04 6.51 -0.17
C ASP A 31 14.43 7.17 -0.09
N LEU A 32 14.73 7.87 1.02
CA LEU A 32 16.07 8.41 1.31
C LEU A 32 17.16 7.34 1.39
N LEU A 33 16.81 6.14 1.85
CA LEU A 33 17.72 4.99 1.95
C LEU A 33 17.85 4.23 0.62
N GLY A 34 17.17 4.67 -0.45
CA GLY A 34 17.15 4.00 -1.76
C GLY A 34 16.31 2.72 -1.77
N VAL A 35 15.43 2.53 -0.78
CA VAL A 35 14.51 1.40 -0.67
C VAL A 35 13.13 1.85 -1.14
N ALA A 36 12.34 0.93 -1.72
CA ALA A 36 10.97 1.25 -2.12
C ALA A 36 10.15 1.78 -0.93
N GLY A 37 9.55 2.97 -1.07
CA GLY A 37 8.77 3.61 0.01
C GLY A 37 7.62 2.75 0.57
N ILE A 38 7.09 1.81 -0.22
CA ILE A 38 6.11 0.81 0.21
C ILE A 38 6.63 -0.04 1.37
N ILE A 39 7.93 -0.38 1.37
CA ILE A 39 8.56 -1.14 2.45
C ILE A 39 8.61 -0.29 3.73
N GLY A 40 8.90 1.00 3.62
CA GLY A 40 8.84 1.93 4.76
C GLY A 40 7.44 2.03 5.36
N ALA A 41 6.43 2.22 4.52
CA ALA A 41 5.02 2.24 4.94
C ALA A 41 4.61 0.92 5.63
N PHE A 42 5.08 -0.23 5.13
CA PHE A 42 4.83 -1.53 5.74
C PHE A 42 5.45 -1.65 7.14
N ILE A 43 6.69 -1.18 7.33
CA ILE A 43 7.35 -1.18 8.65
C ILE A 43 6.60 -0.29 9.64
N ALA A 44 6.14 0.89 9.22
CA ALA A 44 5.32 1.74 10.07
C ALA A 44 3.99 1.06 10.45
N GLY A 45 3.35 0.38 9.50
CA GLY A 45 2.16 -0.43 9.76
C GLY A 45 2.43 -1.54 10.78
N ALA A 46 3.55 -2.27 10.63
CA ALA A 46 3.97 -3.30 11.58
C ALA A 46 4.29 -2.74 12.98
N ALA A 47 4.85 -1.54 13.06
CA ALA A 47 5.07 -0.84 14.33
C ALA A 47 3.74 -0.46 15.00
N ILE A 48 2.77 0.06 14.23
CA ILE A 48 1.42 0.38 14.72
C ILE A 48 0.68 -0.89 15.16
N ALA A 49 0.87 -2.01 14.45
CA ALA A 49 0.24 -3.28 14.76
C ALA A 49 0.59 -3.83 16.15
N GLN A 50 1.78 -3.48 16.67
CA GLN A 50 2.21 -3.84 18.03
C GLN A 50 1.60 -2.95 19.12
N THR A 51 0.87 -1.90 18.77
CA THR A 51 0.22 -1.00 19.73
C THR A 51 -1.17 -1.48 20.10
N GLN A 52 -1.63 -1.14 21.30
CA GLN A 52 -3.01 -1.39 21.76
C GLN A 52 -4.10 -0.75 20.89
N TYR A 53 -3.71 0.22 20.05
CA TYR A 53 -4.61 0.99 19.19
C TYR A 53 -4.72 0.45 17.76
N SER A 54 -3.98 -0.61 17.43
CA SER A 54 -3.92 -1.24 16.10
C SER A 54 -5.32 -1.46 15.50
N LYS A 55 -6.19 -2.17 16.21
CA LYS A 55 -7.53 -2.55 15.73
C LYS A 55 -8.44 -1.35 15.48
N THR A 56 -8.29 -0.30 16.28
CA THR A 56 -9.02 0.97 16.09
C THR A 56 -8.54 1.69 14.84
N ILE A 57 -7.23 1.74 14.62
CA ILE A 57 -6.64 2.37 13.43
C ILE A 57 -7.00 1.58 12.17
N GLU A 58 -6.92 0.25 12.22
CA GLU A 58 -7.31 -0.66 11.14
C GLU A 58 -8.74 -0.41 10.67
N HIS A 59 -9.71 -0.43 11.59
CA HIS A 59 -11.12 -0.21 11.25
C HIS A 59 -11.39 1.20 10.67
N LYS A 60 -10.56 2.19 11.02
CA LYS A 60 -10.68 3.58 10.54
C LYS A 60 -10.01 3.78 9.18
N ILE A 61 -8.86 3.13 8.95
CA ILE A 61 -8.11 3.22 7.69
C ILE A 61 -8.75 2.36 6.60
N GLU A 62 -9.36 1.22 6.94
CA GLU A 62 -9.95 0.25 6.00
C GLU A 62 -10.89 0.89 4.94
N PRO A 63 -11.93 1.65 5.31
CA PRO A 63 -12.82 2.26 4.31
C PRO A 63 -12.12 3.28 3.42
N VAL A 64 -11.09 3.98 3.93
CA VAL A 64 -10.32 4.94 3.13
C VAL A 64 -9.37 4.21 2.18
N ALA A 65 -8.71 3.15 2.67
CA ALA A 65 -7.79 2.33 1.91
C ALA A 65 -8.52 1.64 0.75
N TYR A 66 -9.56 0.87 1.04
CA TYR A 66 -10.30 0.12 0.01
C TYR A 66 -11.23 1.01 -0.82
N GLY A 67 -11.77 2.08 -0.26
CA GLY A 67 -12.66 2.99 -0.97
C GLY A 67 -11.95 3.90 -1.96
N VAL A 68 -10.67 4.25 -1.72
CA VAL A 68 -9.97 5.28 -2.49
C VAL A 68 -8.57 4.84 -2.91
N PHE A 69 -7.69 4.51 -1.98
CA PHE A 69 -6.28 4.27 -2.29
C PHE A 69 -6.05 3.01 -3.15
N VAL A 70 -6.73 1.91 -2.85
CA VAL A 70 -6.57 0.64 -3.57
C VAL A 70 -7.01 0.78 -5.03
N PRO A 71 -8.21 1.30 -5.35
CA PRO A 71 -8.60 1.56 -6.74
C PRO A 71 -7.63 2.51 -7.48
N ILE A 72 -7.22 3.62 -6.84
CA ILE A 72 -6.31 4.59 -7.46
C ILE A 72 -4.95 3.96 -7.75
N PHE A 73 -4.42 3.14 -6.84
CA PHE A 73 -3.16 2.42 -7.03
C PHE A 73 -3.23 1.48 -8.24
N PHE A 74 -4.29 0.69 -8.36
CA PHE A 74 -4.49 -0.20 -9.50
C PHE A 74 -4.65 0.56 -10.81
N VAL A 75 -5.41 1.66 -10.84
CA VAL A 75 -5.54 2.51 -12.03
C VAL A 75 -4.20 3.14 -12.41
N SER A 76 -3.44 3.64 -11.44
CA SER A 76 -2.13 4.27 -11.68
C SER A 76 -1.14 3.28 -12.29
N ILE A 77 -1.04 2.06 -11.75
CA ILE A 77 -0.18 1.02 -12.32
C ILE A 77 -0.69 0.60 -13.70
N GLY A 78 -1.99 0.40 -13.86
CA GLY A 78 -2.60 0.01 -15.13
C GLY A 78 -2.36 1.02 -16.25
N LEU A 79 -2.45 2.32 -15.95
CA LEU A 79 -2.20 3.39 -16.93
C LEU A 79 -0.71 3.55 -17.27
N ASN A 80 0.20 3.17 -16.38
CA ASN A 80 1.65 3.17 -16.65
C ASN A 80 2.08 2.00 -17.56
N VAL A 81 1.19 1.04 -17.84
CA VAL A 81 1.50 -0.03 -18.80
C VAL A 81 1.52 0.55 -20.21
N SER A 82 2.71 0.61 -20.80
CA SER A 82 2.85 0.96 -22.21
C SER A 82 2.65 -0.28 -23.09
N PHE A 83 1.80 -0.16 -24.10
CA PHE A 83 1.60 -1.19 -25.13
C PHE A 83 2.61 -1.10 -26.27
N SER A 84 3.48 -0.08 -26.28
CA SER A 84 4.53 0.09 -27.28
C SER A 84 5.62 -0.99 -27.10
N GLY A 85 5.76 -1.90 -28.05
CA GLY A 85 6.74 -3.01 -27.97
C GLY A 85 6.19 -4.29 -27.33
N LEU A 86 4.90 -4.32 -26.96
CA LEU A 86 4.27 -5.52 -26.40
C LEU A 86 4.44 -6.72 -27.34
N ASN A 87 4.22 -6.54 -28.65
CA ASN A 87 4.33 -7.62 -29.64
C ASN A 87 5.72 -8.28 -29.73
N GLU A 88 6.81 -7.53 -29.51
CA GLU A 88 8.17 -8.08 -29.51
C GLU A 88 8.51 -8.80 -28.20
N GLN A 89 7.91 -8.38 -27.08
CA GLN A 89 8.17 -8.93 -25.75
C GLN A 89 7.11 -9.93 -25.26
N ILE A 90 6.05 -10.20 -26.03
CA ILE A 90 4.99 -11.18 -25.70
C ILE A 90 5.58 -12.53 -25.30
N TRP A 91 6.62 -13.00 -25.99
CA TRP A 91 7.26 -14.28 -25.66
C TRP A 91 7.88 -14.27 -24.25
N PHE A 92 8.48 -13.14 -23.85
CA PHE A 92 9.07 -12.97 -22.52
C PHE A 92 7.98 -12.88 -21.45
N ILE A 93 6.90 -12.14 -21.71
CA ILE A 93 5.74 -12.04 -20.81
C ILE A 93 5.13 -13.43 -20.58
N VAL A 94 4.89 -14.18 -21.66
CA VAL A 94 4.32 -15.55 -21.58
C VAL A 94 5.26 -16.49 -20.83
N ALA A 95 6.57 -16.42 -21.05
CA ALA A 95 7.54 -17.23 -20.32
C ALA A 95 7.51 -16.93 -18.82
N ILE A 96 7.50 -15.64 -18.41
CA ILE A 96 7.42 -15.26 -16.99
C ILE A 96 6.07 -15.68 -16.39
N SER A 97 4.96 -15.51 -17.11
CA SER A 97 3.63 -15.94 -16.64
C SER A 97 3.56 -17.46 -16.44
N LEU A 98 4.09 -18.24 -17.38
CA LEU A 98 4.15 -19.70 -17.25
C LEU A 98 5.03 -20.13 -16.07
N LEU A 99 6.20 -19.49 -15.88
CA LEU A 99 7.05 -19.73 -14.72
C LEU A 99 6.33 -19.42 -13.40
N ALA A 100 5.61 -18.30 -13.33
CA ALA A 100 4.85 -17.91 -12.14
C ALA A 100 3.72 -18.92 -11.83
N VAL A 101 3.00 -19.38 -12.85
CA VAL A 101 1.95 -20.41 -12.70
C VAL A 101 2.57 -21.73 -12.24
N PHE A 102 3.68 -22.16 -12.85
CA PHE A 102 4.32 -23.42 -12.51
C PHE A 102 4.92 -23.41 -11.10
N GLN A 103 5.45 -22.27 -10.65
CA GLN A 103 5.95 -22.10 -9.29
C GLN A 103 4.83 -22.12 -8.25
N ASN A 104 3.65 -21.57 -8.56
CA ASN A 104 2.50 -21.53 -7.66
C ASN A 104 1.61 -22.78 -7.75
N TRP A 105 1.74 -23.60 -8.81
CA TRP A 105 1.03 -24.87 -8.99
C TRP A 105 1.20 -25.85 -7.81
N PRO A 106 2.42 -26.14 -7.31
CA PRO A 106 2.58 -27.03 -6.15
C PRO A 106 1.97 -26.46 -4.86
N ALA A 107 1.88 -25.14 -4.72
CA ALA A 107 1.22 -24.51 -3.58
C ALA A 107 -0.32 -24.66 -3.64
N LEU A 108 -0.92 -24.57 -4.83
CA LEU A 108 -2.35 -24.79 -5.03
C LEU A 108 -2.75 -26.26 -4.86
N ALA A 109 -1.89 -27.20 -5.27
CA ALA A 109 -2.11 -28.63 -5.06
C ALA A 109 -2.11 -29.02 -3.58
N LEU A 110 -1.32 -28.33 -2.72
CA LEU A 110 -1.29 -28.55 -1.27
C LEU A 110 -2.48 -27.94 -0.50
N VAL A 111 -3.16 -26.94 -1.05
CA VAL A 111 -4.34 -26.30 -0.41
C VAL A 111 -5.63 -27.09 -0.70
N LEU A 112 -5.63 -27.96 -1.71
CA LEU A 112 -6.77 -28.78 -2.13
C LEU A 112 -6.73 -30.24 -1.62
N ILE A 113 -5.66 -30.64 -0.91
CA ILE A 113 -5.51 -31.94 -0.23
C ILE A 113 -5.66 -31.73 1.27
#